data_AF-A0A8T6ZSV6-F1
#
_entry.id   AF-A0A8T6ZSV6-F1
#
_cell.length_a   1.000
_cell.length_b   1.000
_cell.length_c   1.000
_cell.angle_alpha   90.00
_cell.angle_beta   90.00
_cell.angle_gamma   90.00
#
_symmetry.space_group_name_H-M   'P 1'
#
loop_
_entity.id
_entity.type
_entity.pdbx_description
1 polymer ?
#
loop_
_entity_poly.entity_id
_entity_poly.type
_entity_poly.pdbx_seq_one_letter_code
_entity_poly.pdbx_strand_id
1 'polypeptide(L)'
;MSVILQRLRNISSNYAAVGVHALIVIVLTPIVVHELGTASYAVWVLVQAIAYYLGFLDLGIVDAQIRHHAVLAAKGSHVRLGRLHGTVLTLLLGAGIVALVLATLISLLPSAALFDVPTGAREVFAWTLRLIGLAVLFSFLEASANGVFEGCQRYDLMNAVEVTVAVVGAIATFLALYLGYGLIGLVIVRVAESGLAACIKLIAARRLLPSAARPSFGFDMQSWREIRGFSIWNSLNDIVTEGTAQLDKLLIPILLASALLTPYSLIVTIAAVVFVVAEPITDTVFPIAASRHGKDDTVALGVLLTRTSRLVNTMTIPTTIVLLCFGMPILDLWIGAA
;
A
#
# COMPACT_ATOMS: atom_id res chain seq x y z
N MET A 1 12.28 -21.96 -19.24
CA MET A 1 11.83 -22.19 -17.85
C MET A 1 10.34 -22.50 -17.89
N SER A 2 9.87 -23.59 -17.30
CA SER A 2 8.45 -23.96 -17.44
C SER A 2 7.55 -22.91 -16.79
N VAL A 3 6.42 -22.60 -17.42
CA VAL A 3 5.42 -21.62 -16.92
C VAL A 3 5.00 -21.95 -15.47
N ILE A 4 5.01 -23.23 -15.11
CA ILE A 4 4.70 -23.72 -13.75
C ILE A 4 5.75 -23.26 -12.72
N LEU A 5 7.04 -23.38 -13.04
CA LEU A 5 8.11 -22.95 -12.14
C LEU A 5 8.09 -21.42 -11.91
N GLN A 6 7.76 -20.64 -12.95
CA GLN A 6 7.62 -19.19 -12.82
C GLN A 6 6.45 -18.80 -11.90
N ARG A 7 5.30 -19.47 -12.04
CA ARG A 7 4.14 -19.23 -11.17
C ARG A 7 4.41 -19.59 -9.71
N LEU A 8 5.01 -20.76 -9.46
CA LEU A 8 5.36 -21.19 -8.11
C LEU A 8 6.34 -20.22 -7.44
N ARG A 9 7.34 -19.75 -8.19
CA ARG A 9 8.30 -18.75 -7.69
C ARG A 9 7.59 -17.44 -7.32
N ASN A 10 6.72 -16.94 -8.19
CA ASN A 10 5.99 -15.69 -7.93
C ASN A 10 5.10 -15.80 -6.68
N ILE A 11 4.35 -16.90 -6.55
CA ILE A 11 3.51 -17.16 -5.37
C ILE A 11 4.37 -17.22 -4.10
N SER A 12 5.47 -18.00 -4.12
CA SER A 12 6.38 -18.09 -2.97
C SER A 12 6.99 -16.75 -2.60
N SER A 13 7.32 -15.90 -3.59
CA SER A 13 7.89 -14.58 -3.34
C SER A 13 6.89 -13.62 -2.71
N ASN A 14 5.60 -13.68 -3.09
CA ASN A 14 4.55 -12.88 -2.47
C ASN A 14 4.38 -13.27 -0.99
N TYR A 15 4.25 -14.56 -0.70
CA TYR A 15 4.12 -15.02 0.69
C TYR A 15 5.35 -14.71 1.54
N ALA A 16 6.55 -14.84 0.98
CA ALA A 16 7.78 -14.45 1.67
C ALA A 16 7.79 -12.95 1.99
N ALA A 17 7.39 -12.10 1.03
CA ALA A 17 7.29 -10.67 1.24
C ALA A 17 6.29 -10.34 2.35
N VAL A 18 5.07 -10.90 2.30
CA VAL A 18 4.05 -10.72 3.35
C VAL A 18 4.58 -11.13 4.73
N GLY A 19 5.27 -12.28 4.82
CA GLY A 19 5.86 -12.75 6.08
C GLY A 19 6.93 -11.80 6.63
N VAL A 20 7.79 -11.25 5.78
CA VAL A 20 8.80 -10.25 6.19
C VAL A 20 8.13 -8.96 6.67
N HIS A 21 7.14 -8.44 5.93
CA HIS A 21 6.42 -7.24 6.33
C HIS A 21 5.68 -7.42 7.66
N ALA A 22 5.03 -8.57 7.86
CA ALA A 22 4.39 -8.90 9.13
C ALA A 22 5.39 -8.92 10.29
N LEU A 23 6.56 -9.53 10.09
CA LEU A 23 7.63 -9.55 11.09
C LEU A 23 8.14 -8.14 11.40
N ILE A 24 8.35 -7.30 10.38
CA ILE A 24 8.78 -5.90 10.54
C ILE A 24 7.75 -5.14 11.39
N VAL A 25 6.45 -5.25 11.08
CA VAL A 25 5.39 -4.60 11.86
C VAL A 25 5.39 -5.08 13.32
N ILE A 26 5.44 -6.39 13.54
CA ILE A 26 5.44 -6.98 14.89
C ILE A 26 6.64 -6.48 15.70
N VAL A 27 7.82 -6.39 15.10
CA VAL A 27 9.04 -5.99 15.82
C VAL A 27 9.16 -4.48 15.99
N LEU A 28 8.88 -3.70 14.95
CA LEU A 28 9.10 -2.25 14.96
C LEU A 28 7.99 -1.48 15.66
N THR A 29 6.73 -1.90 15.57
CA THR A 29 5.63 -1.10 16.14
C THR A 29 5.84 -0.80 17.64
N PRO A 30 6.20 -1.77 18.51
CA PRO A 30 6.49 -1.47 19.91
C PRO A 30 7.62 -0.45 20.08
N ILE A 31 8.71 -0.60 19.32
CA ILE A 31 9.86 0.31 19.36
C ILE A 31 9.44 1.72 18.96
N VAL A 32 8.69 1.85 17.87
CA VAL A 32 8.19 3.13 17.36
C VAL A 32 7.25 3.78 18.38
N VAL A 33 6.36 3.02 19.01
CA VAL A 33 5.44 3.53 20.04
C VAL A 33 6.20 4.04 21.27
N HIS A 34 7.15 3.26 21.79
CA HIS A 34 7.91 3.62 22.99
C HIS A 34 8.84 4.81 22.77
N GLU A 35 9.61 4.81 21.67
CA GLU A 35 10.59 5.86 21.39
C GLU A 35 9.92 7.19 20.99
N LEU A 36 8.76 7.15 20.32
CA LEU A 36 8.02 8.37 19.96
C LEU A 36 7.11 8.87 21.09
N GLY A 37 6.62 7.96 21.92
CA GLY A 37 5.51 8.20 22.83
C GLY A 37 4.16 8.30 22.10
N THR A 38 3.08 8.23 22.90
CA THR A 38 1.71 8.13 22.39
C THR A 38 1.27 9.32 21.53
N ALA A 39 1.68 10.54 21.88
CA ALA A 39 1.30 11.74 21.13
C ALA A 39 1.92 11.79 19.73
N SER A 40 3.24 11.57 19.62
CA SER A 40 3.93 11.57 18.33
C SER A 40 3.55 10.35 17.48
N TYR A 41 3.25 9.21 18.10
CA TYR A 41 2.71 8.06 17.38
C TYR A 41 1.31 8.32 16.82
N ALA A 42 0.42 9.02 17.55
CA ALA A 42 -0.88 9.43 17.02
C ALA A 42 -0.72 10.33 15.78
N VAL A 43 0.23 11.28 15.82
CA VAL A 43 0.59 12.12 14.68
C VAL A 43 1.08 11.27 13.50
N TRP A 44 1.94 10.29 13.74
CA TRP A 44 2.40 9.34 12.72
C TRP A 44 1.24 8.57 12.07
N VAL A 45 0.34 8.01 12.88
CA VAL A 45 -0.83 7.26 12.40
C VAL A 45 -1.75 8.16 11.55
N LEU A 46 -2.03 9.37 12.01
CA LEU A 46 -2.85 10.33 11.26
C LEU A 46 -2.21 10.68 9.91
N VAL A 47 -0.90 10.96 9.89
CA VAL A 47 -0.18 11.30 8.67
C VAL A 47 -0.13 10.11 7.69
N GLN A 48 0.00 8.88 8.19
CA GLN A 48 -0.13 7.68 7.35
C GLN A 48 -1.54 7.51 6.79
N ALA A 49 -2.59 7.79 7.56
CA ALA A 49 -3.97 7.76 7.05
C ALA A 49 -4.17 8.81 5.95
N ILE A 50 -3.65 10.02 6.12
CA ILE A 50 -3.69 11.05 5.07
C ILE A 50 -2.93 10.59 3.81
N ALA A 51 -1.73 10.03 3.98
CA ALA A 51 -0.93 9.51 2.87
C ALA A 51 -1.63 8.37 2.11
N TYR A 52 -2.33 7.48 2.84
CA TYR A 52 -3.16 6.43 2.25
C TYR A 52 -4.22 7.03 1.30
N TYR A 53 -4.96 8.05 1.74
CA TYR A 53 -5.95 8.70 0.90
C TYR A 53 -5.34 9.50 -0.27
N LEU A 54 -4.17 10.10 -0.08
CA LEU A 54 -3.44 10.71 -1.20
C LEU A 54 -3.01 9.67 -2.24
N GLY A 55 -2.83 8.40 -1.85
CA GLY A 55 -2.53 7.29 -2.76
C GLY A 55 -3.58 7.07 -3.85
N PHE A 56 -4.85 7.38 -3.58
CA PHE A 56 -5.95 7.25 -4.56
C PHE A 56 -5.83 8.24 -5.75
N LEU A 57 -4.87 9.17 -5.71
CA LEU A 57 -4.59 10.07 -6.82
C LEU A 57 -3.95 9.37 -8.02
N ASP A 58 -3.56 8.09 -7.94
CA ASP A 58 -3.21 7.32 -9.14
C ASP A 58 -4.41 7.10 -10.07
N LEU A 59 -5.65 7.21 -9.55
CA LEU A 59 -6.88 7.03 -10.30
C LEU A 59 -6.93 5.70 -11.08
N GLY A 60 -6.42 4.60 -10.51
CA GLY A 60 -6.43 3.28 -11.15
C GLY A 60 -5.56 3.19 -12.42
N ILE A 61 -4.62 4.12 -12.59
CA ILE A 61 -3.71 4.14 -13.74
C ILE A 61 -2.76 2.94 -13.72
N VAL A 62 -2.34 2.47 -12.54
CA VAL A 62 -1.40 1.35 -12.39
C VAL A 62 -2.04 0.05 -12.88
N ASP A 63 -3.27 -0.26 -12.49
CA ASP A 63 -3.97 -1.47 -12.96
C ASP A 63 -4.22 -1.44 -14.47
N ALA A 64 -4.55 -0.25 -15.00
CA ALA A 64 -4.67 -0.06 -16.43
C ALA A 64 -3.34 -0.30 -17.14
N GLN A 65 -2.23 0.15 -16.57
CA GLN A 65 -0.88 -0.11 -17.09
C GLN A 65 -0.61 -1.61 -17.14
N ILE A 66 -0.87 -2.36 -16.06
CA ILE A 66 -0.61 -3.81 -15.99
C ILE A 66 -1.40 -4.54 -17.09
N ARG A 67 -2.70 -4.26 -17.19
CA ARG A 67 -3.58 -4.86 -18.20
C ARG A 67 -3.13 -4.55 -19.62
N HIS A 68 -2.89 -3.27 -19.92
CA HIS A 68 -2.53 -2.84 -21.28
C HIS A 68 -1.10 -3.25 -21.66
N HIS A 69 -0.19 -3.32 -20.69
CA HIS A 69 1.14 -3.89 -20.87
C HIS A 69 1.03 -5.33 -21.37
N ALA A 70 0.29 -6.19 -20.68
CA ALA A 70 0.12 -7.59 -21.06
C ALA A 70 -0.42 -7.74 -22.49
N VAL A 71 -1.41 -6.90 -22.86
CA VAL A 71 -2.01 -6.89 -24.21
C VAL A 71 -1.01 -6.43 -25.28
N LEU A 72 -0.27 -5.35 -25.06
CA LEU A 72 0.68 -4.79 -26.03
C LEU A 72 1.93 -5.67 -26.17
N ALA A 73 2.39 -6.26 -25.07
CA ALA A 73 3.50 -7.21 -25.07
C ALA A 73 3.15 -8.48 -25.88
N ALA A 74 1.94 -9.03 -25.71
CA ALA A 74 1.47 -10.17 -26.49
C ALA A 74 1.38 -9.89 -28.00
N LYS A 75 1.17 -8.62 -28.38
CA LYS A 75 1.14 -8.14 -29.77
C LYS A 75 2.52 -7.74 -30.32
N GLY A 76 3.60 -7.89 -29.56
CA GLY A 76 4.96 -7.47 -29.98
C GLY A 76 5.11 -5.96 -30.24
N SER A 77 4.17 -5.14 -29.76
CA SER A 77 4.10 -3.71 -30.10
C SER A 77 4.97 -2.85 -29.17
N HIS A 78 6.29 -3.06 -29.20
CA HIS A 78 7.23 -2.45 -28.24
C HIS A 78 7.23 -0.91 -28.22
N VAL A 79 7.08 -0.24 -29.37
CA VAL A 79 7.03 1.24 -29.44
C VAL A 79 5.79 1.79 -28.72
N ARG A 80 4.63 1.15 -28.92
CA ARG A 80 3.40 1.53 -28.21
C ARG A 80 3.50 1.27 -26.72
N LEU A 81 4.16 0.18 -26.34
CA LEU A 81 4.43 -0.14 -24.95
C LEU A 81 5.31 0.94 -24.27
N GLY A 82 6.33 1.45 -24.97
CA GLY A 82 7.13 2.58 -24.50
C GLY A 82 6.33 3.87 -24.30
N ARG A 83 5.45 4.21 -25.26
CA ARG A 83 4.53 5.37 -25.14
C ARG A 83 3.54 5.24 -23.99
N LEU A 84 3.01 4.03 -23.78
CA LEU A 84 2.15 3.73 -22.63
C LEU A 84 2.89 3.98 -21.32
N HIS A 85 4.08 3.37 -21.15
CA HIS A 85 4.88 3.54 -19.93
C HIS A 85 5.28 4.99 -19.70
N GLY A 86 5.65 5.73 -20.76
CA GLY A 86 5.94 7.15 -20.65
C GLY A 86 4.74 7.98 -20.19
N THR A 87 3.56 7.68 -20.75
CA THR A 87 2.31 8.37 -20.40
C THR A 87 1.95 8.11 -18.94
N VAL A 88 2.02 6.85 -18.50
CA VAL A 88 1.73 6.46 -17.12
C VAL A 88 2.73 7.09 -16.15
N LEU A 89 4.04 7.05 -16.45
CA LEU A 89 5.06 7.69 -15.62
C LEU A 89 4.83 9.20 -15.48
N THR A 90 4.48 9.89 -16.57
CA THR A 90 4.16 11.33 -16.55
C THR A 90 2.91 11.61 -15.74
N LEU A 91 1.84 10.82 -15.89
CA LEU A 91 0.60 10.99 -15.14
C LEU A 91 0.80 10.76 -13.63
N LEU A 92 1.53 9.70 -13.26
CA LEU A 92 1.82 9.36 -11.86
C LEU A 92 2.79 10.36 -11.22
N LEU A 93 3.77 10.90 -11.97
CA LEU A 93 4.57 12.03 -11.50
C LEU A 93 3.67 13.25 -11.23
N GLY A 94 2.73 13.55 -12.14
CA GLY A 94 1.75 14.63 -11.95
C GLY A 94 0.89 14.42 -10.69
N ALA A 95 0.35 13.21 -10.51
CA ALA A 95 -0.40 12.83 -9.32
C ALA A 95 0.42 12.99 -8.03
N GLY A 96 1.70 12.58 -8.06
CA GLY A 96 2.61 12.76 -6.94
C GLY A 96 2.93 14.21 -6.61
N ILE A 97 3.09 15.07 -7.62
CA ILE A 97 3.23 16.51 -7.41
C ILE A 97 1.95 17.08 -6.78
N VAL A 98 0.78 16.69 -7.28
CA VAL A 98 -0.51 17.10 -6.68
C VAL A 98 -0.61 16.64 -5.23
N ALA A 99 -0.25 15.40 -4.92
CA ALA A 99 -0.24 14.86 -3.56
C ALA A 99 0.68 15.65 -2.63
N LEU A 100 1.89 15.96 -3.07
CA LEU A 100 2.84 16.80 -2.32
C LEU A 100 2.30 18.21 -2.07
N VAL A 101 1.68 18.82 -3.10
CA VAL A 101 1.06 20.15 -2.96
C VAL A 101 -0.10 20.09 -1.97
N LEU A 102 -1.00 19.11 -2.07
CA LEU A 102 -2.12 18.95 -1.15
C LEU A 102 -1.64 18.72 0.29
N ALA A 103 -0.67 17.83 0.51
CA ALA A 103 -0.10 17.60 1.82
C ALA A 103 0.53 18.89 2.40
N THR A 104 1.19 19.68 1.56
CA THR A 104 1.76 20.97 1.95
C THR A 104 0.67 21.98 2.29
N LEU A 105 -0.40 22.09 1.49
CA LEU A 105 -1.53 22.98 1.75
C LEU A 105 -2.24 22.62 3.06
N ILE A 106 -2.46 21.32 3.32
CA ILE A 106 -3.02 20.83 4.58
C ILE A 106 -2.11 21.22 5.76
N SER A 107 -0.78 21.14 5.59
CA SER A 107 0.18 21.54 6.63
C SER A 107 0.17 23.04 6.98
N LEU A 108 -0.37 23.89 6.10
CA LEU A 108 -0.48 25.34 6.30
C LEU A 108 -1.79 25.74 7.00
N LEU A 109 -2.80 24.86 6.99
CA LEU A 109 -4.02 25.09 7.73
C LEU A 109 -3.72 25.02 9.24
N PRO A 110 -4.41 25.82 10.07
CA PRO A 110 -4.28 25.68 11.51
C PRO A 110 -4.63 24.23 11.86
N SER A 111 -3.67 23.47 12.40
CA SER A 111 -3.90 22.04 12.66
C SER A 111 -5.14 21.82 13.53
N ALA A 112 -5.35 22.69 14.52
CA ALA A 112 -6.55 22.72 15.37
C ALA A 112 -7.87 23.03 14.64
N ALA A 113 -7.83 23.54 13.40
CA ALA A 113 -9.03 23.75 12.59
C ALA A 113 -9.51 22.46 11.91
N LEU A 114 -8.65 21.45 11.76
CA LEU A 114 -8.97 20.18 11.12
C LEU A 114 -8.85 18.98 12.06
N PHE A 115 -7.86 19.00 12.95
CA PHE A 115 -7.50 17.88 13.80
C PHE A 115 -7.17 18.37 15.22
N ASP A 116 -7.60 17.62 16.22
CA ASP A 116 -7.14 17.80 17.59
C ASP A 116 -5.64 17.45 17.67
N VAL A 117 -4.77 18.46 17.58
CA VAL A 117 -3.31 18.28 17.69
C VAL A 117 -2.79 19.14 18.85
N PRO A 118 -2.09 18.53 19.84
CA PRO A 118 -1.49 19.27 20.94
C PRO A 118 -0.63 20.45 20.45
N THR A 119 -0.69 21.58 21.14
CA THR A 119 -0.02 22.83 20.73
C THR A 119 1.49 22.66 20.47
N GLY A 120 2.17 21.85 21.29
CA GLY A 120 3.60 21.55 21.13
C GLY A 120 3.94 20.62 19.96
N ALA A 121 2.96 19.92 19.38
CA ALA A 121 3.18 18.96 18.28
C ALA A 121 2.85 19.54 16.89
N ARG A 122 2.33 20.77 16.81
CA ARG A 122 1.81 21.35 15.55
C ARG A 122 2.88 21.55 14.49
N GLU A 123 4.05 22.04 14.89
CA GLU A 123 5.17 22.26 13.95
C GLU A 123 5.71 20.93 13.43
N VAL A 124 5.88 19.94 14.32
CA VAL A 124 6.30 18.59 13.96
C VAL A 124 5.30 17.95 13.01
N PHE A 125 3.99 18.07 13.28
CA PHE A 125 2.93 17.59 12.39
C PHE A 125 3.01 18.22 11.00
N ALA A 126 3.19 19.54 10.91
CA ALA A 126 3.28 20.25 9.64
C ALA A 126 4.49 19.78 8.81
N TRP A 127 5.66 19.61 9.43
CA TRP A 127 6.84 19.05 8.75
C TRP A 127 6.63 17.59 8.32
N THR A 128 6.02 16.79 9.20
CA THR A 128 5.71 15.38 8.92
C THR A 128 4.77 15.26 7.70
N LEU A 129 3.76 16.13 7.58
CA LEU A 129 2.88 16.18 6.40
C LEU A 129 3.62 16.54 5.11
N ARG A 130 4.50 17.53 5.13
CA ARG A 130 5.27 17.93 3.93
C ARG A 130 6.17 16.79 3.47
N LEU A 131 6.86 16.15 4.41
CA LEU A 131 7.74 15.03 4.12
C LEU A 131 6.96 13.79 3.66
N ILE A 132 5.79 13.49 4.24
CA ILE A 132 4.98 12.38 3.72
C ILE A 132 4.47 12.65 2.31
N GLY A 133 4.12 13.90 1.98
CA GLY A 133 3.75 14.29 0.63
C GLY A 133 4.87 14.00 -0.37
N LEU A 134 6.13 14.20 0.05
CA LEU A 134 7.31 13.84 -0.76
C LEU A 134 7.49 12.32 -0.86
N ALA A 135 7.26 11.57 0.21
CA ALA A 135 7.28 10.11 0.19
C ALA A 135 6.21 9.53 -0.77
N VAL A 136 5.00 10.12 -0.78
CA VAL A 136 3.90 9.76 -1.68
C VAL A 136 4.23 10.07 -3.14
N LEU A 137 4.90 11.20 -3.40
CA LEU A 137 5.40 11.50 -4.75
C LEU A 137 6.33 10.38 -5.25
N PHE A 138 7.29 9.96 -4.42
CA PHE A 138 8.18 8.86 -4.78
C PHE A 138 7.45 7.52 -4.92
N SER A 139 6.44 7.24 -4.08
CA SER A 139 5.67 6.00 -4.22
C SER A 139 4.88 5.95 -5.53
N PHE A 140 4.42 7.07 -6.09
CA PHE A 140 3.81 7.07 -7.42
C PHE A 140 4.81 6.76 -8.55
N LEU A 141 6.05 7.25 -8.43
CA LEU A 141 7.11 6.88 -9.36
C LEU A 141 7.47 5.39 -9.25
N GLU A 142 7.50 4.87 -8.03
CA GLU A 142 7.65 3.46 -7.76
C GLU A 142 6.50 2.64 -8.37
N ALA A 143 5.25 3.06 -8.19
CA ALA A 143 4.05 2.40 -8.69
C ALA A 143 4.06 2.27 -10.22
N SER A 144 4.52 3.32 -10.94
CA SER A 144 4.74 3.25 -12.38
C SER A 144 5.71 2.13 -12.79
N ALA A 145 6.77 1.93 -11.99
CA ALA A 145 7.71 0.85 -12.21
C ALA A 145 7.10 -0.52 -11.86
N ASN A 146 6.37 -0.63 -10.74
CA ASN A 146 5.66 -1.87 -10.35
C ASN A 146 4.75 -2.36 -11.48
N GLY A 147 3.98 -1.47 -12.11
CA GLY A 147 3.14 -1.82 -13.26
C GLY A 147 3.90 -2.46 -14.44
N VAL A 148 5.20 -2.14 -14.61
CA VAL A 148 6.08 -2.83 -15.57
C VAL A 148 6.44 -4.23 -15.10
N PHE A 149 6.86 -4.40 -13.84
CA PHE A 149 7.23 -5.71 -13.29
C PHE A 149 6.05 -6.67 -13.32
N GLU A 150 4.89 -6.21 -12.90
CA GLU A 150 3.65 -6.99 -12.88
C GLU A 150 3.17 -7.33 -14.30
N GLY A 151 3.19 -6.34 -15.22
CA GLY A 151 2.90 -6.58 -16.64
C GLY A 151 3.84 -7.62 -17.29
N CYS A 152 5.09 -7.69 -16.83
CA CYS A 152 6.08 -8.69 -17.23
C CYS A 152 6.01 -10.01 -16.42
N GLN A 153 5.09 -10.13 -15.45
CA GLN A 153 5.01 -11.26 -14.50
C GLN A 153 6.32 -11.54 -13.74
N ARG A 154 7.07 -10.48 -13.41
CA ARG A 154 8.33 -10.50 -12.65
C ARG A 154 8.14 -10.06 -11.19
N TYR A 155 7.13 -10.62 -10.54
CA TYR A 155 6.87 -10.44 -9.11
C TYR A 155 8.10 -10.82 -8.25
N ASP A 156 8.89 -11.79 -8.70
CA ASP A 156 10.14 -12.18 -8.04
C ASP A 156 11.13 -11.00 -7.87
N LEU A 157 11.30 -10.17 -8.90
CA LEU A 157 12.20 -9.01 -8.83
C LEU A 157 11.57 -7.85 -8.09
N MET A 158 10.28 -7.62 -8.29
CA MET A 158 9.52 -6.58 -7.60
C MET A 158 9.62 -6.75 -6.09
N ASN A 159 9.25 -7.95 -5.62
CA ASN A 159 9.24 -8.31 -4.21
C ASN A 159 10.66 -8.35 -3.63
N ALA A 160 11.66 -8.77 -4.39
CA ALA A 160 13.05 -8.77 -3.90
C ALA A 160 13.52 -7.34 -3.58
N VAL A 161 13.22 -6.37 -4.43
CA VAL A 161 13.54 -4.96 -4.15
C VAL A 161 12.74 -4.44 -2.97
N GLU A 162 11.44 -4.73 -2.93
CA GLU A 162 10.54 -4.29 -1.85
C GLU A 162 10.98 -4.82 -0.48
N VAL A 163 11.23 -6.13 -0.36
CA VAL A 163 11.74 -6.75 0.86
C VAL A 163 13.11 -6.18 1.25
N THR A 164 14.01 -5.97 0.29
CA THR A 164 15.33 -5.41 0.58
C THR A 164 15.23 -4.00 1.13
N VAL A 165 14.43 -3.13 0.49
CA VAL A 165 14.22 -1.76 0.94
C VAL A 165 13.50 -1.74 2.29
N ALA A 166 12.51 -2.62 2.51
CA ALA A 166 11.78 -2.71 3.78
C ALA A 166 12.70 -3.14 4.93
N VAL A 167 13.59 -4.12 4.73
CA VAL A 167 14.54 -4.55 5.77
C VAL A 167 15.58 -3.46 6.07
N VAL A 168 16.13 -2.82 5.03
CA VAL A 168 17.08 -1.70 5.22
C VAL A 168 16.38 -0.53 5.92
N GLY A 169 15.15 -0.24 5.51
CA GLY A 169 14.27 0.75 6.10
C GLY A 169 13.99 0.49 7.57
N ALA A 170 13.63 -0.76 7.91
CA ALA A 170 13.41 -1.18 9.29
C ALA A 170 14.62 -0.96 10.20
N ILE A 171 15.82 -1.30 9.70
CA ILE A 171 17.07 -1.05 10.42
C ILE A 171 17.32 0.46 10.56
N ALA A 172 17.10 1.23 9.50
CA ALA A 172 17.27 2.69 9.52
C ALA A 172 16.28 3.37 10.46
N THR A 173 15.03 2.90 10.54
CA THR A 173 14.00 3.35 11.49
C THR A 173 14.45 3.09 12.92
N PHE A 174 14.90 1.87 13.22
CA PHE A 174 15.42 1.53 14.54
C PHE A 174 16.59 2.47 14.93
N LEU A 175 17.58 2.63 14.04
CA LEU A 175 18.72 3.49 14.29
C LEU A 175 18.32 4.96 14.46
N ALA A 176 17.40 5.46 13.64
CA ALA A 176 16.96 6.85 13.70
C ALA A 176 16.26 7.16 15.04
N LEU A 177 15.42 6.24 15.52
CA LEU A 177 14.74 6.39 16.80
C LEU A 177 15.73 6.23 17.97
N TYR A 178 16.60 5.24 17.92
CA TYR A 178 17.62 5.02 18.95
C TYR A 178 18.59 6.21 19.11
N LEU A 179 18.90 6.90 18.01
CA LEU A 179 19.72 8.12 18.02
C LEU A 179 18.94 9.39 18.44
N GLY A 180 17.64 9.26 18.75
CA GLY A 180 16.81 10.35 19.26
C GLY A 180 16.28 11.30 18.19
N TYR A 181 16.29 10.93 16.90
CA TYR A 181 15.73 11.79 15.83
C TYR A 181 14.20 11.86 15.83
N GLY A 182 13.54 11.02 16.64
CA GLY A 182 12.09 11.04 16.86
C GLY A 182 11.27 10.90 15.58
N LEU A 183 10.10 11.55 15.55
CA LEU A 183 9.14 11.42 14.44
C LEU A 183 9.71 11.95 13.12
N ILE A 184 10.47 13.04 13.16
CA ILE A 184 11.07 13.59 11.94
C ILE A 184 12.08 12.61 11.34
N GLY A 185 12.92 11.98 12.17
CA GLY A 185 13.83 10.93 11.72
C GLY A 185 13.10 9.77 11.05
N LEU A 186 12.01 9.30 11.67
CA LEU A 186 11.17 8.23 11.13
C LEU A 186 10.62 8.56 9.74
N VAL A 187 10.12 9.79 9.55
CA VAL A 187 9.54 10.22 8.26
C VAL A 187 10.63 10.42 7.20
N ILE A 188 11.82 10.90 7.58
CA ILE A 188 12.96 11.00 6.66
C ILE A 188 13.37 9.61 6.16
N VAL A 189 13.41 8.60 7.05
CA VAL A 189 13.64 7.21 6.65
C VAL A 189 12.57 6.76 5.65
N ARG A 190 11.30 7.06 5.91
CA ARG A 190 10.20 6.72 4.98
C ARG A 190 10.35 7.39 3.60
N VAL A 191 10.75 8.66 3.55
CA VAL A 191 11.03 9.36 2.28
C VAL A 191 12.19 8.69 1.55
N ALA A 192 13.26 8.34 2.28
CA ALA A 192 14.43 7.67 1.71
C ALA A 192 14.10 6.27 1.17
N GLU A 193 13.27 5.50 1.87
CA GLU A 193 12.76 4.21 1.40
C GLU A 193 12.00 4.35 0.07
N SER A 194 10.98 5.21 0.02
CA SER A 194 10.19 5.41 -1.19
C SER A 194 11.07 5.91 -2.36
N GLY A 195 11.98 6.84 -2.09
CA GLY A 195 12.93 7.34 -3.09
C GLY A 195 13.88 6.24 -3.60
N LEU A 196 14.45 5.44 -2.69
CA LEU A 196 15.35 4.34 -3.03
C LEU A 196 14.62 3.25 -3.83
N ALA A 197 13.43 2.84 -3.40
CA ALA A 197 12.60 1.88 -4.10
C ALA A 197 12.25 2.37 -5.51
N ALA A 198 11.77 3.62 -5.65
CA ALA A 198 11.48 4.23 -6.93
C ALA A 198 12.72 4.23 -7.85
N CYS A 199 13.88 4.67 -7.34
CA CYS A 199 15.13 4.69 -8.11
C CYS A 199 15.54 3.29 -8.59
N ILE A 200 15.62 2.31 -7.69
CA ILE A 200 16.02 0.94 -8.03
C ILE A 200 15.04 0.34 -9.04
N LYS A 201 13.73 0.44 -8.79
CA LYS A 201 12.70 -0.15 -9.64
C LYS A 201 12.63 0.51 -11.01
N LEU A 202 12.75 1.84 -11.12
CA LEU A 202 12.80 2.53 -12.42
C LEU A 202 14.03 2.15 -13.25
N ILE A 203 15.20 2.02 -12.62
CA ILE A 203 16.43 1.58 -13.30
C ILE A 203 16.29 0.12 -13.76
N ALA A 204 15.78 -0.76 -12.90
CA ALA A 204 15.57 -2.17 -13.22
C ALA A 204 14.51 -2.37 -14.31
N ALA A 205 13.42 -1.59 -14.31
CA ALA A 205 12.39 -1.59 -15.35
C ALA A 205 12.97 -1.28 -16.75
N ARG A 206 13.92 -0.34 -16.85
CA ARG A 206 14.62 -0.04 -18.11
C ARG A 206 15.47 -1.20 -18.65
N ARG A 207 15.92 -2.11 -17.76
CA ARG A 207 16.69 -3.31 -18.12
C ARG A 207 15.79 -4.48 -18.51
N LEU A 208 14.58 -4.55 -17.95
CA LEU A 208 13.60 -5.57 -18.28
C LEU A 208 12.98 -5.38 -19.66
N LEU A 209 12.86 -4.13 -20.10
CA LEU A 209 12.19 -3.79 -21.34
C LEU A 209 13.18 -3.68 -22.52
N PRO A 210 12.78 -4.12 -23.73
CA PRO A 210 13.50 -3.80 -24.95
C PRO A 210 13.69 -2.28 -25.10
N SER A 211 14.78 -1.84 -25.74
CA SER A 211 15.13 -0.42 -25.88
C SER A 211 13.96 0.45 -26.39
N ALA A 212 13.16 -0.06 -27.32
CA ALA A 212 12.00 0.62 -27.89
C ALA A 212 10.79 0.75 -26.93
N ALA A 213 10.77 -0.02 -25.85
CA ALA A 213 9.71 -0.05 -24.84
C ALA A 213 10.11 0.63 -23.53
N ARG A 214 11.34 1.16 -23.43
CA ARG A 214 11.86 1.77 -22.20
C ARG A 214 11.01 2.97 -21.78
N PRO A 215 10.69 3.12 -20.48
CA PRO A 215 9.99 4.27 -19.98
C PRO A 215 10.84 5.53 -20.15
N SER A 216 10.28 6.51 -20.86
CA SER A 216 10.77 7.88 -20.97
C SER A 216 9.61 8.82 -20.71
N PHE A 217 9.85 9.94 -20.01
CA PHE A 217 8.82 10.96 -19.82
C PHE A 217 8.23 11.40 -21.16
N GLY A 218 6.91 11.39 -21.25
CA GLY A 218 6.19 11.82 -22.45
C GLY A 218 4.73 11.45 -22.37
N PHE A 219 3.85 12.36 -22.78
CA PHE A 219 2.42 12.12 -22.80
C PHE A 219 1.94 11.79 -24.22
N ASP A 220 1.34 10.62 -24.39
CA ASP A 220 0.73 10.19 -25.65
C ASP A 220 -0.81 10.14 -25.48
N MET A 221 -1.51 11.04 -26.17
CA MET A 221 -2.96 11.18 -26.06
C MET A 221 -3.70 9.89 -26.47
N GLN A 222 -3.15 9.12 -27.41
CA GLN A 222 -3.74 7.84 -27.80
C GLN A 222 -3.65 6.84 -26.64
N SER A 223 -2.49 6.70 -26.01
CA SER A 223 -2.29 5.85 -24.85
C SER A 223 -3.22 6.23 -23.69
N TRP A 224 -3.38 7.52 -23.39
CA TRP A 224 -4.35 7.99 -22.39
C TRP A 224 -5.79 7.58 -22.74
N ARG A 225 -6.22 7.80 -23.99
CA ARG A 225 -7.58 7.42 -24.43
C ARG A 225 -7.84 5.92 -24.31
N GLU A 226 -6.81 5.09 -24.50
CA GLU A 226 -6.90 3.64 -24.39
C GLU A 226 -7.08 3.19 -22.93
N ILE A 227 -6.43 3.84 -21.96
CA ILE A 227 -6.45 3.41 -20.55
C ILE A 227 -7.53 4.08 -19.70
N ARG A 228 -7.90 5.35 -19.99
CA ARG A 228 -8.72 6.18 -19.10
C ARG A 228 -10.04 5.56 -18.65
N GLY A 229 -10.71 4.82 -19.53
CA GLY A 229 -12.02 4.22 -19.22
C GLY A 229 -11.89 3.11 -18.18
N PHE A 230 -10.82 2.31 -18.30
CA PHE A 230 -10.51 1.27 -17.32
C PHE A 230 -10.01 1.90 -16.01
N SER A 231 -9.12 2.89 -16.08
CA SER A 231 -8.60 3.61 -14.90
C SER A 231 -9.70 4.23 -14.05
N ILE A 232 -10.62 4.99 -14.65
CA ILE A 232 -11.72 5.63 -13.91
C ILE A 232 -12.61 4.58 -13.23
N TRP A 233 -12.93 3.48 -13.92
CA TRP A 233 -13.75 2.41 -13.34
C TRP A 233 -13.05 1.73 -12.17
N ASN A 234 -11.75 1.44 -12.32
CA ASN A 234 -10.95 0.83 -11.27
C ASN A 234 -10.84 1.75 -10.06
N SER A 235 -10.55 3.04 -10.27
CA SER A 235 -10.50 4.04 -9.21
C SER A 235 -11.81 4.13 -8.42
N LEU A 236 -12.97 4.09 -9.11
CA LEU A 236 -14.26 4.05 -8.42
C LEU A 236 -14.42 2.78 -7.59
N ASN A 237 -13.98 1.63 -8.13
CA ASN A 237 -13.99 0.37 -7.38
C ASN A 237 -13.10 0.44 -6.14
N ASP A 238 -11.89 0.99 -6.26
CA ASP A 238 -10.95 1.13 -5.17
C ASP A 238 -11.55 2.05 -4.09
N ILE A 239 -12.15 3.18 -4.45
CA ILE A 239 -12.81 4.07 -3.48
C ILE A 239 -13.95 3.36 -2.75
N VAL A 240 -14.73 2.53 -3.44
CA VAL A 240 -15.86 1.79 -2.84
C VAL A 240 -15.39 0.67 -1.93
N THR A 241 -14.31 -0.01 -2.27
CA THR A 241 -13.83 -1.20 -1.55
C THR A 241 -12.83 -0.87 -0.44
N GLU A 242 -11.94 0.08 -0.69
CA GLU A 242 -10.78 0.43 0.14
C GLU A 242 -10.91 1.84 0.76
N GLY A 243 -11.81 2.68 0.25
CA GLY A 243 -11.95 4.06 0.71
C GLY A 243 -12.39 4.20 2.18
N THR A 244 -12.97 3.16 2.77
CA THR A 244 -13.36 3.17 4.19
C THR A 244 -12.29 2.61 5.13
N ALA A 245 -11.20 2.06 4.62
CA ALA A 245 -10.24 1.26 5.40
C ALA A 245 -9.42 2.04 6.42
N GLN A 246 -9.24 3.36 6.23
CA GLN A 246 -8.50 4.24 7.17
C GLN A 246 -9.33 5.44 7.64
N LEU A 247 -10.65 5.38 7.41
CA LEU A 247 -11.55 6.51 7.60
C LEU A 247 -11.71 6.80 9.10
N ASP A 248 -11.75 5.74 9.90
CA ASP A 248 -11.64 5.72 11.35
C ASP A 248 -10.45 6.55 11.88
N LYS A 249 -9.25 6.37 11.31
CA LYS A 249 -8.02 7.06 11.76
C LYS A 249 -8.00 8.55 11.41
N LEU A 250 -8.79 8.98 10.43
CA LEU A 250 -9.05 10.39 10.17
C LEU A 250 -10.14 10.95 11.09
N LEU A 251 -11.24 10.21 11.29
CA LEU A 251 -12.40 10.69 12.03
C LEU A 251 -12.12 10.85 13.52
N ILE A 252 -11.29 9.99 14.13
CA ILE A 252 -10.96 10.08 15.56
C ILE A 252 -10.41 11.46 15.92
N PRO A 253 -9.33 11.99 15.31
CA PRO A 253 -8.83 13.32 15.65
C PRO A 253 -9.71 14.48 15.14
N ILE A 254 -10.67 14.23 14.24
CA ILE A 254 -11.65 15.25 13.80
C ILE A 254 -12.81 15.38 14.79
N LEU A 255 -13.32 14.25 15.28
CA LEU A 255 -14.58 14.17 16.04
C LEU A 255 -14.38 13.88 17.54
N LEU A 256 -13.24 13.30 17.91
CA LEU A 256 -12.93 12.83 19.26
C LEU A 256 -11.54 13.35 19.70
N ALA A 257 -11.14 12.99 20.92
CA ALA A 257 -9.81 13.32 21.43
C ALA A 257 -8.73 12.51 20.69
N SER A 258 -7.69 13.20 20.22
CA SER A 258 -6.54 12.59 19.51
C SER A 258 -5.78 11.56 20.34
N ALA A 259 -5.84 11.65 21.67
CA ALA A 259 -5.28 10.66 22.59
C ALA A 259 -5.84 9.24 22.38
N LEU A 260 -7.05 9.11 21.80
CA LEU A 260 -7.65 7.80 21.49
C LEU A 260 -7.03 7.13 20.25
N LEU A 261 -6.35 7.87 19.39
CA LEU A 261 -5.89 7.36 18.09
C LEU A 261 -4.81 6.28 18.25
N THR A 262 -3.86 6.49 19.18
CA THR A 262 -2.80 5.52 19.46
C THR A 262 -3.37 4.17 19.94
N PRO A 263 -4.11 4.08 21.06
CA PRO A 263 -4.64 2.80 21.53
C PRO A 263 -5.57 2.16 20.50
N TYR A 264 -6.41 2.95 19.83
CA TYR A 264 -7.29 2.45 18.78
C TYR A 264 -6.52 1.79 17.62
N SER A 265 -5.50 2.47 17.09
CA SER A 265 -4.72 1.96 15.97
C SER A 265 -3.95 0.68 16.29
N LEU A 266 -3.50 0.51 17.54
CA LEU A 266 -2.84 -0.71 18.01
C LEU A 266 -3.83 -1.89 18.06
N ILE A 267 -5.04 -1.65 18.58
CA ILE A 267 -6.12 -2.64 18.60
C ILE A 267 -6.49 -3.07 17.17
N VAL A 268 -6.70 -2.11 16.26
CA VAL A 268 -7.06 -2.39 14.86
C VAL A 268 -5.94 -3.20 14.18
N THR A 269 -4.67 -2.91 14.48
CA THR A 269 -3.54 -3.65 13.89
C THR A 269 -3.55 -5.13 14.28
N ILE A 270 -3.85 -5.45 15.54
CA ILE A 270 -4.01 -6.85 15.97
C ILE A 270 -5.28 -7.47 15.36
N ALA A 271 -6.39 -6.73 15.34
CA ALA A 271 -7.64 -7.21 14.78
C ALA A 271 -7.51 -7.56 13.29
N ALA A 272 -6.61 -6.88 12.56
CA ALA A 272 -6.33 -7.13 11.15
C ALA A 272 -5.84 -8.56 10.86
N VAL A 273 -5.30 -9.28 11.86
CA VAL A 273 -4.89 -10.70 11.70
C VAL A 273 -6.05 -11.59 11.24
N VAL A 274 -7.30 -11.25 11.59
CA VAL A 274 -8.48 -11.98 11.12
C VAL A 274 -8.61 -11.93 9.59
N PHE A 275 -8.31 -10.78 8.99
CA PHE A 275 -8.36 -10.58 7.53
C PHE A 275 -7.22 -11.31 6.82
N VAL A 276 -6.02 -11.33 7.40
CA VAL A 276 -4.86 -12.09 6.87
C VAL A 276 -5.18 -13.58 6.69
N VAL A 277 -6.03 -14.14 7.56
CA VAL A 277 -6.49 -15.54 7.46
C VAL A 277 -7.61 -15.70 6.40
N ALA A 278 -8.46 -14.70 6.24
CA ALA A 278 -9.66 -14.78 5.39
C ALA A 278 -9.38 -14.47 3.91
N GLU A 279 -8.63 -13.40 3.62
CA GLU A 279 -8.47 -12.83 2.28
C GLU A 279 -7.91 -13.82 1.24
N PRO A 280 -6.84 -14.59 1.51
CA PRO A 280 -6.30 -15.53 0.54
C PRO A 280 -7.31 -16.59 0.10
N ILE A 281 -8.25 -16.95 0.98
CA ILE A 281 -9.30 -17.92 0.67
C ILE A 281 -10.30 -17.27 -0.30
N THR A 282 -10.76 -16.05 0.00
CA THR A 282 -11.71 -15.32 -0.84
C THR A 282 -11.15 -14.96 -2.22
N ASP A 283 -9.87 -14.63 -2.32
CA ASP A 283 -9.24 -14.24 -3.60
C ASP A 283 -9.21 -15.40 -4.60
N THR A 284 -9.06 -16.64 -4.11
CA THR A 284 -9.08 -17.83 -4.97
C THR A 284 -10.47 -18.16 -5.52
N VAL A 285 -11.52 -17.58 -4.93
CA VAL A 285 -12.91 -17.91 -5.26
C VAL A 285 -13.38 -17.13 -6.48
N PHE A 286 -12.90 -15.90 -6.67
CA PHE A 286 -13.32 -15.04 -7.78
C PHE A 286 -13.12 -15.68 -9.17
N PRO A 287 -11.94 -16.25 -9.52
CA PRO A 287 -11.77 -16.92 -10.82
C PRO A 287 -12.69 -18.14 -11.01
N ILE A 288 -12.95 -18.88 -9.92
CA ILE A 288 -13.83 -20.06 -9.95
C ILE A 288 -15.28 -19.61 -10.17
N ALA A 289 -15.71 -18.57 -9.45
CA ALA A 289 -17.03 -17.99 -9.58
C ALA A 289 -17.26 -17.42 -10.99
N ALA A 290 -16.30 -16.66 -11.54
CA ALA A 290 -16.37 -16.12 -12.89
C ALA A 290 -16.50 -17.22 -13.96
N SER A 291 -15.73 -18.31 -13.82
CA SER A 291 -15.83 -19.46 -14.74
C SER A 291 -17.17 -20.18 -14.66
N ARG A 292 -17.76 -20.30 -13.46
CA ARG A 292 -19.07 -20.92 -13.25
C ARG A 292 -20.22 -20.05 -13.74
N HIS A 293 -20.13 -18.73 -13.51
CA HIS A 293 -21.08 -17.76 -14.03
C HIS A 293 -21.10 -17.77 -15.57
N GLY A 294 -19.95 -17.82 -16.22
CA GLY A 294 -19.88 -17.94 -17.69
C GLY A 294 -20.44 -19.26 -18.27
N LYS A 295 -20.81 -20.23 -17.42
CA LYS A 295 -21.49 -21.48 -17.80
C LYS A 295 -22.96 -21.52 -17.36
N ASP A 296 -23.48 -20.40 -16.84
CA ASP A 296 -24.83 -20.27 -16.28
C ASP A 296 -25.14 -21.31 -15.17
N ASP A 297 -24.11 -21.83 -14.49
CA ASP A 297 -24.21 -22.86 -13.46
C ASP A 297 -24.49 -22.24 -12.07
N THR A 298 -25.72 -21.73 -11.91
CA THR A 298 -26.17 -21.01 -10.71
C THR A 298 -26.17 -21.88 -9.45
N VAL A 299 -26.43 -23.18 -9.58
CA VAL A 299 -26.39 -24.14 -8.47
C VAL A 299 -24.96 -24.29 -7.95
N ALA A 300 -23.97 -24.50 -8.84
CA ALA A 300 -22.58 -24.61 -8.41
C ALA A 300 -22.06 -23.30 -7.81
N LEU A 301 -22.54 -22.14 -8.27
CA LEU A 301 -22.24 -20.85 -7.65
C LEU A 301 -22.74 -20.78 -6.20
N GLY A 302 -23.98 -21.20 -5.94
CA GLY A 302 -24.53 -21.26 -4.57
C GLY A 302 -23.75 -22.23 -3.66
N VAL A 303 -23.33 -23.38 -4.19
CA VAL A 303 -22.49 -24.34 -3.46
C VAL A 303 -21.09 -23.77 -3.18
N LEU A 304 -20.48 -23.11 -4.17
CA LEU A 304 -19.18 -22.47 -4.03
C LEU A 304 -19.22 -21.39 -2.95
N LEU A 305 -20.22 -20.50 -2.99
CA LEU A 305 -20.42 -19.46 -1.97
C LEU A 305 -20.55 -20.09 -0.58
N THR A 306 -21.47 -21.04 -0.41
CA THR A 306 -21.72 -21.67 0.90
C THR A 306 -20.48 -22.40 1.45
N ARG A 307 -19.77 -23.14 0.61
CA ARG A 307 -18.55 -23.86 1.03
C ARG A 307 -17.42 -22.90 1.40
N THR A 308 -17.25 -21.84 0.63
CA THR A 308 -16.23 -20.82 0.88
C THR A 308 -16.53 -20.06 2.16
N SER A 309 -17.76 -19.57 2.35
CA SER A 309 -18.17 -18.90 3.58
C SER A 309 -18.00 -19.80 4.80
N ARG A 310 -18.34 -21.09 4.69
CA ARG A 310 -18.11 -22.05 5.78
C ARG A 310 -16.62 -22.22 6.08
N LEU A 311 -15.77 -22.32 5.04
CA LEU A 311 -14.33 -22.44 5.22
C LEU A 311 -13.74 -21.20 5.88
N VAL A 312 -14.08 -20.01 5.38
CA VAL A 312 -13.66 -18.72 5.96
C VAL A 312 -14.09 -18.66 7.42
N ASN A 313 -15.36 -18.91 7.74
CA ASN A 313 -15.85 -18.90 9.13
C ASN A 313 -15.14 -19.93 10.01
N THR A 314 -14.85 -21.14 9.48
CA THR A 314 -14.15 -22.18 10.24
C THR A 314 -12.73 -21.74 10.60
N MET A 315 -12.09 -20.92 9.76
CA MET A 315 -10.73 -20.41 9.99
C MET A 315 -10.72 -19.12 10.82
N THR A 316 -11.70 -18.23 10.63
CA THR A 316 -11.72 -16.92 11.30
C THR A 316 -12.33 -16.98 12.70
N ILE A 317 -13.35 -17.82 12.95
CA ILE A 317 -13.99 -17.92 14.27
C ILE A 317 -12.99 -18.26 15.39
N PRO A 318 -12.11 -19.27 15.24
CA PRO A 318 -11.11 -19.57 16.27
C PRO A 318 -10.16 -18.38 16.54
N THR A 319 -9.69 -17.73 15.47
CA THR A 319 -8.83 -16.54 15.57
C THR A 319 -9.54 -15.40 16.31
N THR A 320 -10.80 -15.13 15.97
CA THR A 320 -11.61 -14.13 16.66
C THR A 320 -11.83 -14.48 18.12
N ILE A 321 -12.10 -15.75 18.46
CA ILE A 321 -12.24 -16.19 19.87
C ILE A 321 -10.94 -15.95 20.64
N VAL A 322 -9.79 -16.29 20.06
CA VAL A 322 -8.48 -16.01 20.68
C VAL A 322 -8.30 -14.52 20.94
N LEU A 323 -8.62 -13.66 19.97
CA LEU A 323 -8.52 -12.21 20.14
C LEU A 323 -9.52 -11.67 21.17
N LEU A 324 -10.74 -12.21 21.25
CA LEU A 324 -11.72 -11.81 22.26
C LEU A 324 -11.30 -12.22 23.68
N CYS A 325 -10.72 -13.41 23.85
CA CYS A 325 -10.31 -13.91 25.16
C CYS A 325 -8.94 -13.37 25.61
N PHE A 326 -8.01 -13.17 24.67
CA PHE A 326 -6.61 -12.86 24.96
C PHE A 326 -6.11 -11.56 24.33
N GLY A 327 -6.98 -10.75 23.71
CA GLY A 327 -6.57 -9.52 23.03
C GLY A 327 -5.83 -8.52 23.92
N MET A 328 -6.33 -8.30 25.15
CA MET A 328 -5.65 -7.45 26.13
C MET A 328 -4.28 -8.03 26.56
N PRO A 329 -4.18 -9.30 27.01
CA PRO A 329 -2.88 -9.92 27.26
C PRO A 329 -1.90 -9.88 26.07
N ILE A 330 -2.39 -10.03 24.83
CA ILE A 330 -1.56 -9.95 23.63
C ILE A 330 -1.05 -8.52 23.43
N LEU A 331 -1.91 -7.50 23.62
CA LEU A 331 -1.51 -6.09 23.58
C LEU A 331 -0.47 -5.77 24.64
N ASP A 332 -0.70 -6.21 25.88
CA ASP A 332 0.22 -6.00 26.99
C ASP A 332 1.57 -6.71 26.76
N LEU A 333 1.57 -7.88 26.14
CA LEU A 333 2.79 -8.59 25.76
C LEU A 333 3.52 -7.92 24.59
N TRP A 334 2.77 -7.40 23.62
CA TRP A 334 3.33 -6.84 22.39
C TRP A 334 3.86 -5.42 22.60
N ILE A 335 3.04 -4.56 23.19
CA ILE A 335 3.33 -3.16 23.39
C ILE A 335 3.83 -2.89 24.81
N GLY A 336 3.37 -3.62 25.83
CA GLY A 336 3.68 -3.30 27.23
C GLY A 336 2.81 -2.16 27.78
N ALA A 337 3.16 -1.67 28.97
CA ALA A 337 2.50 -0.49 29.56
C ALA A 337 2.98 0.79 28.86
N ALA A 338 2.41 1.10 27.70
CA ALA A 338 2.62 2.33 26.95
C ALA A 338 1.44 3.30 27.10
#